data_AF-A0A2E8IDN3-F1
#
_entry.id   AF-A0A2E8IDN3-F1
#
_cell.length_a   1.000
_cell.length_b   1.000
_cell.length_c   1.000
_cell.angle_alpha   90.00
_cell.angle_beta   90.00
_cell.angle_gamma   90.00
#
_symmetry.space_group_name_H-M   'P 1'
#
loop_
_entity.id
_entity.type
_entity.pdbx_description
1 polymer ?
#
loop_
_entity_poly.entity_id
_entity_poly.type
_entity_poly.pdbx_seq_one_letter_code
_entity_poly.pdbx_strand_id
1 'polypeptide(L)' 'KCQIQQTLTAYVARHSFATQAMLQEVPLQAISEMLGHTSLNTTQVYLKSLPSTVLDGYNERIVMI' A
#
# COMPACT_ATOMS: atom_id res chain seq x y z
N LYS A 1 -20.95 -15.44 -7.66
CA LYS A 1 -19.75 -15.69 -6.82
C LYS A 1 -18.57 -14.95 -7.42
N CYS A 2 -17.68 -14.36 -6.61
CA CYS A 2 -16.65 -13.40 -7.05
C CYS A 2 -15.34 -14.00 -7.59
N GLN A 3 -15.27 -15.30 -7.92
CA GLN A 3 -14.12 -15.98 -8.55
C GLN A 3 -12.74 -15.79 -7.88
N ILE A 4 -12.68 -15.58 -6.56
CA ILE A 4 -11.42 -15.47 -5.83
C ILE A 4 -10.86 -16.87 -5.55
N GLN A 5 -9.68 -17.17 -6.11
CA GLN A 5 -8.99 -18.46 -5.95
C GLN A 5 -8.10 -18.51 -4.70
N GLN A 6 -7.76 -17.35 -4.14
CA GLN A 6 -6.86 -17.23 -2.98
C GLN A 6 -7.64 -17.45 -1.68
N THR A 7 -7.03 -18.08 -0.68
CA THR A 7 -7.61 -18.19 0.65
C THR A 7 -7.70 -16.81 1.30
N LEU A 8 -8.92 -16.35 1.55
CA LEU A 8 -9.15 -15.08 2.22
C LEU A 8 -8.84 -15.22 3.71
N THR A 9 -7.92 -14.38 4.19
CA THR A 9 -7.59 -14.23 5.60
C THR A 9 -7.56 -12.75 5.97
N ALA A 10 -7.61 -12.43 7.26
CA ALA A 10 -7.45 -11.06 7.72
C ALA A 10 -6.12 -10.43 7.23
N TYR A 11 -5.07 -11.24 7.10
CA TYR A 11 -3.79 -10.81 6.55
C TYR A 11 -3.90 -10.37 5.09
N VAL A 12 -4.60 -11.14 4.24
CA VAL A 12 -4.84 -10.78 2.84
C VAL A 12 -5.63 -9.47 2.72
N ALA A 13 -6.64 -9.28 3.59
CA ALA A 13 -7.42 -8.05 3.62
C ALA A 13 -6.57 -6.83 4.01
N ARG A 14 -5.72 -6.95 5.04
CA ARG A 14 -4.80 -5.86 5.47
C ARG A 14 -3.79 -5.49 4.40
N HIS A 15 -3.23 -6.49 3.70
CA HIS A 15 -2.35 -6.25 2.55
C HIS A 15 -3.05 -5.49 1.42
N SER A 16 -4.27 -5.92 1.09
CA SER A 16 -5.08 -5.28 0.05
C SER A 16 -5.39 -3.83 0.43
N PHE A 17 -5.81 -3.59 1.67
CA PHE A 17 -6.07 -2.25 2.20
C PHE A 17 -4.82 -1.37 2.15
N ALA A 18 -3.69 -1.83 2.71
CA ALA A 18 -2.45 -1.05 2.75
C ALA A 18 -1.96 -0.68 1.35
N THR A 19 -2.03 -1.64 0.42
CA THR A 19 -1.66 -1.41 -0.99
C THR A 19 -2.55 -0.36 -1.64
N GLN A 20 -3.88 -0.46 -1.47
CA GLN A 20 -4.80 0.51 -2.05
C GLN A 20 -4.64 1.90 -1.43
N ALA A 21 -4.47 2.02 -0.11
CA ALA A 21 -4.23 3.30 0.55
C ALA A 21 -2.96 3.98 0.02
N MET A 22 -1.88 3.20 -0.19
CA MET A 22 -0.65 3.73 -0.77
C MET A 22 -0.85 4.24 -2.20
N LEU A 23 -1.59 3.49 -3.03
CA LEU A 23 -1.91 3.92 -4.41
C LEU A 23 -2.76 5.20 -4.47
N GLN A 24 -3.50 5.50 -3.40
CA GLN A 24 -4.23 6.77 -3.24
C GLN A 24 -3.36 7.89 -2.62
N GLU A 25 -2.04 7.72 -2.60
CA GLU A 25 -1.06 8.66 -2.03
C GLU A 25 -1.29 8.97 -0.53
N VAL A 26 -1.93 8.06 0.21
CA VAL A 26 -2.09 8.21 1.67
C VAL A 26 -0.72 8.05 2.35
N PRO A 27 -0.30 8.97 3.24
CA PRO A 27 0.98 8.88 3.91
C PRO A 27 1.16 7.56 4.69
N LEU A 28 2.36 6.98 4.65
CA LEU A 28 2.69 5.72 5.34
C LEU A 28 2.35 5.77 6.83
N GLN A 29 2.56 6.92 7.48
CA GLN A 29 2.24 7.14 8.89
C GLN A 29 0.74 6.99 9.14
N ALA A 30 -0.11 7.60 8.30
CA ALA A 30 -1.56 7.48 8.42
C ALA A 30 -2.02 6.04 8.16
N ILE A 31 -1.44 5.36 7.17
CA ILE A 31 -1.72 3.92 6.92
C ILE A 31 -1.33 3.08 8.15
N SER A 32 -0.20 3.38 8.78
CA SER A 32 0.26 2.70 9.99
C SER A 32 -0.72 2.86 11.15
N GLU A 33 -1.23 4.08 11.36
CA GLU A 33 -2.25 4.36 12.37
C GLU A 33 -3.57 3.64 12.07
N MET A 34 -4.02 3.66 10.81
CA MET A 34 -5.23 2.95 10.37
C MET A 34 -5.15 1.43 10.57
N LEU A 35 -3.95 0.85 10.48
CA LEU A 35 -3.69 -0.57 10.73
C LEU A 35 -3.41 -0.88 12.20
N GLY A 36 -3.26 0.14 13.05
CA GLY A 36 -2.93 -0.02 14.47
C GLY A 36 -1.50 -0.48 14.72
N HIS A 37 -0.56 -0.19 13.81
CA HIS A 37 0.84 -0.56 13.97
C HIS A 37 1.61 0.53 14.71
N THR A 38 2.38 0.11 15.72
CA THR A 38 3.30 0.97 16.48
C THR A 38 4.64 1.21 15.77
N SER A 39 4.93 0.42 14.73
CA SER A 39 6.16 0.52 13.95
C SER A 39 5.85 0.64 12.46
N LEU A 40 6.44 1.66 11.82
CA LEU A 40 6.34 1.83 10.37
C LEU A 40 6.94 0.65 9.61
N ASN A 41 7.94 -0.03 10.17
CA ASN A 41 8.54 -1.23 9.57
C ASN A 41 7.49 -2.36 9.44
N THR A 42 6.63 -2.52 10.45
CA THR A 42 5.51 -3.47 10.38
C THR A 42 4.55 -3.11 9.24
N THR A 43 4.24 -1.82 9.06
CA THR A 43 3.41 -1.33 7.97
C THR A 43 4.05 -1.53 6.60
N GLN A 44 5.37 -1.35 6.48
CA GLN A 44 6.11 -1.58 5.24
C GLN A 44 6.01 -3.01 4.73
N VAL A 45 5.95 -4.02 5.61
CA VAL A 45 5.74 -5.42 5.20
C VAL A 45 4.41 -5.61 4.46
N TYR A 46 3.38 -4.81 4.77
CA TYR A 46 2.08 -4.88 4.10
C TYR A 46 2.07 -4.23 2.72
N LEU A 47 3.05 -3.37 2.43
CA LEU A 47 3.19 -2.70 1.14
C LEU A 47 3.96 -3.62 0.19
N LYS A 48 3.26 -4.13 -0.82
CA LYS A 48 3.94 -4.73 -1.97
C LYS A 48 4.78 -3.63 -2.64
N SER A 49 5.96 -3.97 -3.15
CA SER A 49 6.79 -3.04 -3.92
C SER A 49 5.94 -2.27 -4.94
N LEU A 50 6.12 -0.96 -4.99
CA LEU A 50 5.39 -0.13 -5.94
C LEU A 50 5.69 -0.57 -7.38
N PRO A 51 4.68 -0.58 -8.27
CA PRO A 51 4.93 -0.71 -9.70
C PRO A 51 5.87 0.40 -10.16
N SER A 52 6.82 0.08 -11.04
CA SER A 52 7.76 1.05 -11.60
C SER A 52 7.03 2.24 -12.24
N THR A 53 5.88 2.00 -12.87
CA THR A 53 5.03 3.02 -13.48
C THR A 53 4.57 4.11 -12.50
N VAL A 54 4.35 3.77 -11.23
CA VAL A 54 3.97 4.75 -10.20
C VAL A 54 5.18 5.58 -9.79
N LEU A 55 6.35 4.94 -9.67
CA LEU A 55 7.62 5.62 -9.36
C LEU A 55 8.03 6.58 -10.47
N ASP A 56 7.87 6.17 -11.73
CA ASP A 56 8.13 7.00 -12.91
C ASP A 56 7.24 8.25 -12.88
N GLY A 57 5.95 8.10 -12.57
CA GLY A 57 5.02 9.23 -12.42
C GLY A 57 5.41 10.21 -11.31
N TYR A 58 5.91 9.72 -10.18
CA TYR A 58 6.47 10.61 -9.13
C TYR A 58 7.69 11.36 -9.62
N ASN A 59 8.60 10.68 -10.34
CA ASN A 59 9.81 11.29 -10.87
C ASN A 59 9.49 12.38 -11.89
N GLU A 60 8.55 12.14 -12.80
CA GLU A 60 8.08 13.15 -13.76
C GLU A 60 7.51 14.38 -13.04
N ARG A 61 6.69 14.18 -12.00
CA ARG A 61 6.09 15.28 -11.22
C ARG A 61 7.12 16.15 -10.52
N ILE A 62 8.23 15.57 -10.07
CA ILE A 62 9.32 16.29 -9.39
C ILE A 62 10.18 17.05 -10.39
N VAL A 63 10.48 16.44 -11.55
CA VAL A 63 11.34 17.04 -12.58
C VAL A 63 10.64 18.14 -13.38
N MET A 64 9.31 18.17 -13.38
CA MET A 64 8.50 19.22 -14.02
C MET A 64 8.25 20.47 -13.15
N ILE A 65 8.87 20.57 -11.97
CA ILE A 65 8.85 21.78 -11.11
C ILE A 65 9.99 22.71 -11.51
#